data_AF-A0A5S3QT02-F1
#
_entry.id   AF-A0A5S3QT02-F1
#
_cell.length_a   1.000
_cell.length_b   1.000
_cell.length_c   1.000
_cell.angle_alpha   90.00
_cell.angle_beta   90.00
_cell.angle_gamma   90.00
#
_symmetry.space_group_name_H-M   'P 1'
#
loop_
_entity.id
_entity.type
_entity.pdbx_description
1 polymer ?
#
loop_
_entity_poly.entity_id
_entity_poly.type
_entity_poly.pdbx_seq_one_letter_code
_entity_poly.pdbx_strand_id
1 'polypeptide(L)'
;MSAFDTQGFVDSLKERVSNPFLFTFSWLFVVWNWKAFGWFMFEPLKFSLKLERFQYTGLELYFWWPLIMTFLVVVFGHSLNNFAELCKRFWDLVLAWFFKRVGWRDYVPSDELDKALEESNALKYKNRELERDLDLALDENKRLKSEAAKLQESSAAPTEVEDIEEAEEAEEAEEAEELEEAEELEEAEELEEVEAF
;
A
#
# COMPACT_ATOMS: atom_id res chain seq x y z
N MET A 1 -18.82 10.17 -50.60
CA MET A 1 -18.80 9.63 -49.23
C MET A 1 -18.17 10.69 -48.36
N SER A 2 -18.84 11.09 -47.27
CA SER A 2 -18.39 12.21 -46.44
C SER A 2 -17.20 11.78 -45.58
N ALA A 3 -16.34 12.71 -45.17
CA ALA A 3 -15.19 12.42 -44.30
C ALA A 3 -15.61 11.80 -42.95
N PHE A 4 -16.85 12.03 -42.51
CA PHE A 4 -17.46 11.42 -41.32
C PHE A 4 -17.69 9.91 -41.48
N ASP A 5 -18.09 9.46 -42.67
CA ASP A 5 -18.29 8.03 -42.96
C ASP A 5 -16.96 7.27 -42.95
N THR A 6 -15.89 7.92 -43.41
CA THR A 6 -14.54 7.34 -43.43
C THR A 6 -13.98 7.16 -42.02
N GLN A 7 -14.29 8.08 -41.12
CA GLN A 7 -13.77 8.05 -39.75
C GLN A 7 -14.46 6.96 -38.91
N GLY A 8 -15.79 6.80 -39.03
CA GLY A 8 -16.52 5.70 -38.40
C GLY A 8 -16.11 4.31 -38.92
N PHE A 9 -15.75 4.21 -40.21
CA PHE A 9 -15.21 2.96 -40.77
C PHE A 9 -13.82 2.62 -40.22
N VAL A 10 -12.94 3.62 -40.09
CA VAL A 10 -11.58 3.44 -39.53
C VAL A 10 -11.65 3.04 -38.06
N ASP A 11 -12.52 3.64 -37.27
CA ASP A 11 -12.68 3.30 -35.85
C ASP A 11 -13.23 1.88 -35.68
N SER A 12 -14.22 1.46 -36.50
CA SER A 12 -14.71 0.07 -36.48
C SER A 12 -13.65 -0.94 -36.94
N LEU A 13 -12.81 -0.58 -37.91
CA LEU A 13 -11.66 -1.38 -38.31
C LEU A 13 -10.64 -1.49 -37.18
N LYS A 14 -10.34 -0.39 -36.50
CA LYS A 14 -9.38 -0.35 -35.40
C LYS A 14 -9.86 -1.19 -34.22
N GLU A 15 -11.14 -1.13 -33.89
CA GLU A 15 -11.77 -1.96 -32.86
C GLU A 15 -11.71 -3.44 -33.22
N ARG A 16 -11.98 -3.82 -34.48
CA ARG A 16 -11.89 -5.21 -34.94
C ARG A 16 -10.46 -5.73 -35.08
N VAL A 17 -9.52 -4.86 -35.43
CA VAL A 17 -8.08 -5.16 -35.50
C VAL A 17 -7.47 -5.27 -34.10
N SER A 18 -8.07 -4.64 -33.09
CA SER A 18 -7.66 -4.81 -31.68
C SER A 18 -7.90 -6.21 -31.13
N ASN A 19 -8.78 -7.00 -31.77
CA ASN A 19 -8.96 -8.40 -31.43
C ASN A 19 -7.86 -9.25 -32.08
N PRO A 20 -6.94 -9.85 -31.28
CA PRO A 20 -5.82 -10.62 -31.81
C PRO A 20 -6.28 -11.80 -32.68
N PHE A 21 -7.41 -12.42 -32.36
CA PHE A 21 -7.96 -13.51 -33.16
C PHE A 21 -8.42 -13.03 -34.55
N LEU A 22 -9.18 -11.94 -34.62
CA LEU A 22 -9.66 -11.40 -35.90
C LEU A 22 -8.51 -10.91 -36.76
N PHE A 23 -7.50 -10.30 -36.15
CA PHE A 23 -6.30 -9.87 -36.86
C PHE A 23 -5.53 -11.05 -37.44
N THR A 24 -5.20 -12.06 -36.62
CA THR A 24 -4.47 -13.25 -37.08
C THR A 24 -5.27 -14.02 -38.13
N PHE A 25 -6.59 -14.13 -37.98
CA PHE A 25 -7.46 -14.73 -38.99
C PHE A 25 -7.45 -13.95 -40.31
N SER A 26 -7.64 -12.64 -40.26
CA SER A 26 -7.66 -11.79 -41.47
C SER A 26 -6.33 -11.88 -42.21
N TRP A 27 -5.22 -11.85 -41.48
CA TRP A 27 -3.89 -12.02 -42.04
C TRP A 27 -3.72 -13.40 -42.70
N LEU A 28 -3.99 -14.48 -41.96
CA LEU A 28 -3.86 -15.85 -42.50
C LEU A 28 -4.81 -16.09 -43.68
N PHE A 29 -6.01 -15.54 -43.63
CA PHE A 29 -6.99 -15.65 -44.71
C PHE A 29 -6.48 -14.98 -45.99
N VAL A 30 -5.89 -13.78 -45.89
CA VAL A 30 -5.27 -13.09 -47.03
C VAL A 30 -4.05 -13.84 -47.55
N VAL A 31 -3.16 -14.30 -46.68
CA VAL A 31 -1.95 -15.05 -47.08
C VAL A 31 -2.32 -16.36 -47.78
N TRP A 32 -3.25 -17.12 -47.21
CA TRP A 32 -3.66 -18.42 -47.76
C TRP A 32 -4.42 -18.29 -49.07
N ASN A 33 -5.21 -17.22 -49.20
CA ASN A 33 -5.98 -16.91 -50.41
C ASN A 33 -5.32 -15.83 -51.26
N TRP A 34 -3.99 -15.68 -51.17
CA TRP A 34 -3.23 -14.62 -51.85
C TRP A 34 -3.51 -14.56 -53.35
N LYS A 35 -3.69 -15.72 -54.02
CA LYS A 35 -4.00 -15.78 -55.46
C LYS A 35 -5.37 -15.17 -55.77
N ALA A 36 -6.38 -15.45 -54.94
CA ALA A 36 -7.71 -14.89 -55.09
C ALA A 36 -7.71 -13.37 -54.83
N PHE A 37 -7.03 -12.93 -53.76
CA PHE A 37 -6.87 -11.50 -53.46
C PHE A 37 -6.06 -10.75 -54.52
N GLY A 38 -4.97 -11.34 -55.00
CA GLY A 38 -4.14 -10.78 -56.07
C GLY A 38 -4.93 -10.63 -57.36
N TRP A 39 -5.64 -11.67 -57.79
CA TRP A 39 -6.55 -11.58 -58.93
C TRP A 39 -7.60 -10.48 -58.73
N PHE A 40 -8.20 -10.42 -57.55
CA PHE A 40 -9.20 -9.42 -57.22
C PHE A 40 -8.67 -7.98 -57.26
N MET A 41 -7.42 -7.76 -56.82
CA MET A 41 -6.78 -6.44 -56.78
C MET A 41 -6.25 -5.98 -58.13
N PHE A 42 -5.65 -6.88 -58.92
CA PHE A 42 -4.96 -6.52 -60.15
C PHE A 42 -5.83 -6.59 -61.42
N GLU A 43 -6.96 -7.28 -61.40
CA GLU A 43 -7.85 -7.35 -62.54
C GLU A 43 -8.60 -6.01 -62.74
N PRO A 44 -8.54 -5.34 -63.91
CA PRO A 44 -9.12 -4.02 -64.13
C PRO A 44 -10.63 -4.06 -64.46
N LEU A 45 -11.39 -4.89 -63.76
CA LEU A 45 -12.85 -5.04 -63.92
C LEU A 45 -13.62 -4.30 -62.82
N LYS A 46 -14.87 -3.92 -63.11
CA LYS A 46 -15.80 -3.41 -62.08
C LYS A 46 -16.03 -4.50 -61.03
N PHE A 47 -16.15 -4.10 -59.76
CA PHE A 47 -16.31 -5.01 -58.62
C PHE A 47 -17.46 -6.00 -58.80
N SER A 48 -18.58 -5.56 -59.36
CA SER A 48 -19.74 -6.42 -59.65
C SER A 48 -19.41 -7.57 -60.62
N LEU A 49 -18.69 -7.27 -61.71
CA LEU A 49 -18.26 -8.24 -62.71
C LEU A 49 -17.19 -9.20 -62.18
N LYS A 50 -16.38 -8.77 -61.20
CA LYS A 50 -15.36 -9.61 -60.57
C LYS A 50 -15.98 -10.76 -59.78
N LEU A 51 -17.03 -10.50 -59.01
CA LEU A 51 -17.74 -11.52 -58.24
C LEU A 51 -18.39 -12.58 -59.13
N GLU A 52 -18.98 -12.16 -60.26
CA GLU A 52 -19.61 -13.06 -61.22
C GLU A 52 -18.56 -13.93 -61.94
N ARG A 53 -17.42 -13.35 -62.34
CA ARG A 53 -16.33 -14.12 -62.98
C ARG A 53 -15.53 -15.00 -62.04
N PHE A 54 -15.56 -14.73 -60.74
CA PHE A 54 -14.78 -15.47 -59.75
C PHE A 54 -15.08 -16.97 -59.80
N GLN A 55 -16.34 -17.35 -59.99
CA GLN A 55 -16.76 -18.75 -60.09
C GLN A 55 -16.13 -19.49 -61.29
N TYR A 56 -15.78 -18.77 -62.36
CA TYR A 56 -15.20 -19.34 -63.57
C TYR A 56 -13.67 -19.32 -63.58
N THR A 57 -13.04 -18.69 -62.60
CA THR A 57 -11.57 -18.55 -62.56
C THR A 57 -10.87 -19.81 -62.05
N GLY A 58 -11.63 -20.76 -61.49
CA GLY A 58 -11.09 -21.98 -60.86
C GLY A 58 -10.28 -21.70 -59.59
N LEU A 59 -10.37 -20.49 -59.03
CA LEU A 59 -9.70 -20.12 -57.80
C LEU A 59 -10.54 -20.58 -56.61
N GLU A 60 -9.96 -21.48 -55.81
CA GLU A 60 -10.59 -21.97 -54.59
C GLU A 60 -10.33 -21.00 -53.42
N LEU A 61 -11.38 -20.69 -52.68
CA LEU A 61 -11.33 -19.88 -51.46
C LEU A 61 -11.34 -20.83 -50.25
N TYR A 62 -10.21 -20.92 -49.56
CA TYR A 62 -10.07 -21.73 -48.36
C TYR A 62 -10.43 -20.91 -47.12
N PHE A 63 -11.62 -21.17 -46.56
CA PHE A 63 -12.08 -20.52 -45.33
C PHE A 63 -11.67 -21.29 -44.06
N TRP A 64 -11.86 -22.61 -44.08
CA TRP A 64 -11.64 -23.46 -42.91
C TRP A 64 -10.18 -23.55 -42.49
N TRP A 65 -9.25 -23.57 -43.46
CA TRP A 65 -7.83 -23.73 -43.14
C TRP A 65 -7.26 -22.56 -42.35
N PRO A 66 -7.44 -21.30 -42.81
CA PRO A 66 -7.04 -20.13 -42.03
C PRO A 66 -7.69 -20.08 -40.64
N LEU A 67 -8.96 -20.51 -40.51
CA LEU A 67 -9.66 -20.52 -39.22
C LEU A 67 -9.01 -21.49 -38.22
N ILE A 68 -8.73 -22.72 -38.65
CA ILE A 68 -8.07 -23.74 -37.82
C ILE A 68 -6.66 -23.27 -37.44
N MET A 69 -5.90 -22.74 -38.40
CA MET A 69 -4.55 -22.24 -38.15
C MET A 69 -4.54 -21.03 -37.21
N THR A 70 -5.54 -20.15 -37.30
CA THR A 70 -5.70 -19.04 -36.34
C THR A 70 -5.90 -19.57 -34.93
N PHE A 71 -6.80 -20.53 -34.76
CA PHE A 71 -7.05 -21.15 -33.46
C PHE A 71 -5.77 -21.79 -32.91
N LEU A 72 -5.04 -22.53 -33.74
CA LEU A 72 -3.75 -23.12 -33.37
C LEU A 72 -2.75 -22.02 -32.96
N VAL A 73 -2.54 -20.99 -33.75
CA VAL A 73 -1.57 -19.93 -33.44
C VAL A 73 -1.90 -19.21 -32.13
N VAL A 74 -3.17 -18.91 -31.88
CA VAL A 74 -3.59 -18.22 -30.65
C VAL A 74 -3.40 -19.13 -29.43
N VAL A 75 -3.87 -20.38 -29.51
CA VAL A 75 -3.74 -21.34 -28.41
C VAL A 75 -2.27 -21.70 -28.15
N PHE A 76 -1.51 -22.03 -29.20
CA PHE A 76 -0.10 -22.36 -29.08
C PHE A 76 0.74 -21.15 -28.68
N GLY A 77 0.42 -19.94 -29.12
CA GLY A 77 1.12 -18.73 -28.71
C GLY A 77 1.08 -18.53 -27.19
N HIS A 78 -0.11 -18.65 -26.59
CA HIS A 78 -0.24 -18.60 -25.13
C HIS A 78 0.35 -19.83 -24.44
N SER A 79 0.19 -21.00 -25.04
CA SER A 79 0.72 -22.24 -24.48
C SER A 79 2.25 -22.25 -24.46
N LEU A 80 2.92 -21.70 -25.48
CA LEU A 80 4.39 -21.62 -25.55
C LEU A 80 4.96 -20.74 -24.44
N ASN A 81 4.26 -19.65 -24.10
CA ASN A 81 4.67 -18.80 -22.99
C ASN A 81 4.62 -19.56 -21.66
N ASN A 82 3.54 -20.30 -21.41
CA ASN A 82 3.40 -21.13 -20.21
C ASN A 82 4.33 -22.36 -20.24
N PHE A 83 4.63 -22.88 -21.44
CA PHE A 83 5.51 -24.01 -21.63
C PHE A 83 6.96 -23.68 -21.30
N ALA A 84 7.41 -22.45 -21.57
CA ALA A 84 8.75 -22.00 -21.18
C ALA A 84 8.90 -22.00 -19.64
N GLU A 85 7.89 -21.51 -18.92
CA GLU A 85 7.90 -21.53 -17.45
C GLU A 85 7.81 -22.96 -16.90
N LEU A 86 7.01 -23.82 -17.53
CA LEU A 86 6.89 -25.22 -17.15
C LEU A 86 8.21 -25.99 -17.39
N CYS A 87 8.90 -25.72 -18.50
CA CYS A 87 10.24 -26.25 -18.77
C CYS A 87 11.23 -25.81 -17.69
N LYS A 88 11.22 -24.52 -17.31
CA LYS A 88 12.11 -23.99 -16.27
C LYS A 88 11.89 -24.71 -14.93
N ARG A 89 10.63 -24.76 -14.46
CA ARG A 89 10.27 -25.46 -13.21
C ARG A 89 10.60 -26.94 -13.26
N PHE A 90 10.38 -27.59 -14.41
CA PHE A 90 10.74 -28.99 -14.60
C PHE A 90 12.24 -29.20 -14.46
N TRP A 91 13.06 -28.35 -15.10
CA TRP A 91 14.51 -28.41 -14.96
C TRP A 91 14.99 -28.13 -13.55
N ASP A 92 14.41 -27.15 -12.86
CA ASP A 92 14.74 -26.84 -11.47
C ASP A 92 14.46 -28.03 -10.55
N LEU A 93 13.31 -28.71 -10.74
CA LEU A 93 12.97 -29.93 -10.00
C LEU A 93 13.92 -31.09 -10.30
N VAL A 94 14.27 -31.30 -11.58
CA VAL A 94 15.20 -32.36 -11.99
C VAL A 94 16.59 -32.12 -11.43
N LEU A 95 17.08 -30.88 -11.52
CA LEU A 95 18.39 -30.49 -10.97
C LEU A 95 18.40 -30.60 -9.44
N ALA A 96 17.34 -30.15 -8.76
CA ALA A 96 17.21 -30.30 -7.32
C ALA A 96 17.25 -31.76 -6.88
N TRP A 97 16.50 -32.62 -7.57
CA TRP A 97 16.51 -34.05 -7.32
C TRP A 97 17.90 -34.67 -7.56
N PHE A 98 18.56 -34.27 -8.65
CA PHE A 98 19.90 -34.73 -8.99
C PHE A 98 20.95 -34.31 -7.95
N PHE A 99 21.00 -33.02 -7.59
CA PHE A 99 21.97 -32.50 -6.62
C PHE A 99 21.75 -33.05 -5.21
N LYS A 100 20.48 -33.23 -4.80
CA LYS A 100 20.15 -33.90 -3.55
C LYS A 100 20.66 -35.34 -3.53
N ARG A 101 20.53 -36.07 -4.65
CA ARG A 101 21.01 -37.44 -4.77
C ARG A 101 22.54 -37.55 -4.75
N VAL A 102 23.22 -36.56 -5.33
CA VAL A 102 24.70 -36.48 -5.32
C VAL A 102 25.23 -36.00 -3.96
N GLY A 103 24.36 -35.53 -3.06
CA GLY A 103 24.76 -35.05 -1.74
C GLY A 103 25.53 -33.73 -1.79
N TRP A 104 25.26 -32.91 -2.81
CA TRP A 104 25.91 -31.61 -2.95
C TRP A 104 25.44 -30.70 -1.81
N ARG A 105 26.32 -30.46 -0.83
CA ARG A 105 26.00 -29.83 0.48
C ARG A 105 25.45 -28.40 0.43
N ASP A 106 25.56 -27.72 -0.71
CA ASP A 106 25.26 -26.30 -0.85
C ASP A 106 24.06 -26.00 -1.78
N TYR A 107 23.35 -27.03 -2.27
CA TYR A 107 22.17 -26.79 -3.10
C TYR A 107 20.94 -26.55 -2.20
N VAL A 108 20.54 -25.28 -2.11
CA VAL A 108 19.24 -24.88 -1.54
C VAL A 108 18.26 -24.67 -2.70
N PRO A 109 17.10 -25.35 -2.70
CA PRO A 109 16.06 -25.15 -3.72
C PRO A 109 15.61 -23.68 -3.77
N SER A 110 15.28 -23.17 -4.97
CA SER A 110 14.77 -21.80 -5.13
C SER A 110 13.56 -21.53 -4.23
N ASP A 111 12.64 -22.48 -4.11
CA ASP A 111 11.44 -22.33 -3.29
C ASP A 111 11.75 -22.11 -1.79
N GLU A 112 12.83 -22.71 -1.28
CA GLU A 112 13.26 -22.52 0.11
C GLU A 112 13.96 -21.17 0.27
N LEU A 113 14.72 -20.73 -0.74
CA LEU A 113 15.35 -19.42 -0.77
C LEU A 113 14.30 -18.30 -0.84
N ASP A 114 13.27 -18.47 -1.67
CA ASP A 114 12.19 -17.49 -1.84
C ASP A 114 11.38 -17.35 -0.55
N LYS A 115 11.06 -18.47 0.12
CA LYS A 115 10.45 -18.44 1.46
C LYS A 115 11.34 -17.74 2.49
N ALA A 116 12.63 -18.03 2.50
CA ALA A 116 13.57 -17.37 3.42
C ALA A 116 13.68 -15.86 3.13
N LEU A 117 13.59 -15.44 1.86
CA LEU A 117 13.56 -14.03 1.47
C LEU A 117 12.26 -13.35 1.90
N GLU A 118 11.11 -14.00 1.72
CA GLU A 118 9.82 -13.51 2.20
C GLU A 118 9.81 -13.33 3.73
N GLU A 119 10.29 -14.33 4.47
CA GLU A 119 10.43 -14.27 5.93
C GLU A 119 11.40 -13.18 6.37
N SER A 120 12.55 -13.04 5.70
CA SER A 120 13.52 -11.98 5.97
C SER A 120 12.92 -10.59 5.75
N ASN A 121 12.16 -10.41 4.68
CA ASN A 121 11.48 -9.15 4.40
C ASN A 121 10.38 -8.86 5.42
N ALA A 122 9.56 -9.86 5.77
CA ALA A 122 8.54 -9.73 6.81
C ALA A 122 9.14 -9.34 8.17
N LEU A 123 10.27 -9.96 8.55
CA LEU A 123 11.00 -9.60 9.77
C LEU A 123 11.56 -8.18 9.70
N LYS A 124 12.10 -7.73 8.56
CA LYS A 124 12.56 -6.35 8.39
C LYS A 124 11.42 -5.34 8.55
N TYR A 125 10.24 -5.63 8.03
CA TYR A 125 9.07 -4.77 8.23
C TYR A 125 8.66 -4.70 9.69
N LYS A 126 8.56 -5.85 10.37
CA LYS A 126 8.27 -5.90 11.81
C LYS A 126 9.32 -5.16 12.64
N ASN A 127 10.59 -5.26 12.29
CA ASN A 127 11.66 -4.58 13.03
C ASN A 127 11.56 -3.06 12.88
N ARG A 128 11.23 -2.56 11.68
CA ARG A 128 10.97 -1.13 11.46
C ARG A 128 9.73 -0.63 12.19
N GLU A 129 8.69 -1.46 12.29
CA GLU A 129 7.47 -1.15 13.04
C GLU A 129 7.78 -1.05 14.54
N LEU A 130 8.50 -2.04 15.10
CA LEU A 130 8.96 -2.01 16.49
C LEU A 130 9.87 -0.82 16.80
N GLU A 131 10.77 -0.46 15.88
CA GLU A 131 11.64 0.71 16.03
C GLU A 131 10.81 2.01 16.10
N ARG A 132 9.78 2.13 15.26
CA ARG A 132 8.85 3.26 15.29
C ARG A 132 8.05 3.32 16.61
N ASP A 133 7.55 2.18 17.07
CA ASP A 133 6.80 2.10 18.33
C ASP A 133 7.68 2.45 19.53
N LEU A 134 8.95 2.04 19.50
CA LEU A 134 9.94 2.37 20.51
C LEU A 134 10.22 3.89 20.53
N ASP A 135 10.39 4.51 19.37
CA ASP A 135 10.58 5.96 19.28
C ASP A 135 9.37 6.74 19.82
N LEU A 136 8.15 6.31 19.48
CA LEU A 136 6.93 6.91 20.00
C LEU A 136 6.83 6.78 21.53
N ALA A 137 7.12 5.59 22.07
CA ALA A 137 7.12 5.36 23.51
C ALA A 137 8.19 6.19 24.24
N LEU A 138 9.37 6.37 23.63
CA LEU A 138 10.44 7.22 24.17
C LEU A 138 10.02 8.69 24.18
N ASP A 139 9.40 9.18 23.13
CA ASP A 139 8.93 10.56 23.05
C ASP A 139 7.77 10.82 24.00
N GLU A 140 6.86 9.86 24.17
CA GLU A 140 5.82 9.93 25.21
C GLU A 140 6.42 9.94 26.61
N ASN A 141 7.43 9.09 26.87
CA ASN A 141 8.13 9.08 28.16
C ASN A 141 8.84 10.42 28.45
N LYS A 142 9.48 11.02 27.44
CA LYS A 142 10.06 12.37 27.55
C LYS A 142 8.99 13.42 27.85
N ARG A 143 7.84 13.35 27.17
CA ARG A 143 6.72 14.28 27.40
C ARG A 143 6.21 14.16 28.83
N LEU A 144 5.92 12.95 29.28
CA LEU A 144 5.46 12.68 30.65
C LEU A 144 6.48 13.13 31.70
N LYS A 145 7.78 12.91 31.47
CA LYS A 145 8.84 13.44 32.35
C LYS A 145 8.84 14.96 32.41
N SER A 146 8.66 15.63 31.28
CA SER A 146 8.59 17.10 31.23
C SER A 146 7.32 17.64 31.89
N GLU A 147 6.18 16.95 31.77
CA GLU A 147 4.94 17.30 32.45
C GLU A 147 5.05 17.08 33.96
N ALA A 148 5.64 15.96 34.39
CA ALA A 148 5.92 15.67 35.79
C ALA A 148 6.86 16.72 36.41
N ALA A 149 7.91 17.12 35.68
CA ALA A 149 8.82 18.19 36.13
C ALA A 149 8.09 19.54 36.27
N LYS A 150 7.23 19.91 35.32
CA LYS A 150 6.41 21.13 35.39
C LYS A 150 5.43 21.09 36.56
N LEU A 151 4.79 19.94 36.81
CA LEU A 151 3.88 19.77 37.95
C LEU A 151 4.63 19.91 39.27
N GLN A 152 5.83 19.34 39.37
CA GLN A 152 6.68 19.46 40.55
C GLN A 152 7.11 20.91 40.78
N GLU A 153 7.46 21.65 39.71
CA GLU A 153 7.79 23.07 39.76
C GLU A 153 6.57 23.94 40.13
N SER A 154 5.37 23.61 39.64
CA SER A 154 4.13 24.29 40.02
C SER A 154 3.65 23.95 41.44
N SER A 155 3.97 22.76 41.96
CA SER A 155 3.72 22.39 43.36
C SER A 155 4.76 22.98 44.33
N ALA A 156 5.87 23.47 43.79
CA ALA A 156 6.93 24.15 44.52
C ALA A 156 6.77 25.68 44.47
N ALA A 157 5.56 26.19 44.20
CA ALA A 157 5.21 27.58 44.50
C ALA A 157 5.02 27.69 46.03
N PRO A 158 5.94 28.33 46.77
CA PRO A 158 5.81 28.55 48.20
C PRO A 158 5.26 29.96 48.39
N THR A 159 3.95 30.13 48.52
CA THR A 159 3.39 31.46 48.87
C THR A 159 1.99 31.45 49.44
N GLU A 160 1.43 30.29 49.83
CA GLU A 160 0.13 30.28 50.53
C GLU A 160 0.17 29.55 51.87
N VAL A 161 1.24 28.84 52.23
CA VAL A 161 1.35 28.19 53.55
C VAL A 161 2.14 29.05 54.53
N GLU A 162 3.21 29.70 54.06
CA GLU A 162 4.01 30.65 54.88
C GLU A 162 3.18 31.90 55.24
N ASP A 163 2.40 32.44 54.30
CA ASP A 163 1.53 33.61 54.55
C ASP A 163 0.34 33.29 55.49
N ILE A 164 -0.01 32.00 55.67
CA ILE A 164 -1.06 31.57 56.61
C ILE A 164 -0.46 31.29 57.99
N GLU A 165 0.74 30.70 58.08
CA GLU A 165 1.44 30.53 59.36
C GLU A 165 1.85 31.88 59.98
N GLU A 166 2.34 32.84 59.19
CA GLU A 166 2.64 34.20 59.70
C GLU A 166 1.37 34.96 60.13
N ALA A 167 0.21 34.68 59.51
CA ALA A 167 -1.05 35.28 59.91
C ALA A 167 -1.63 34.67 61.19
N GLU A 168 -1.53 33.34 61.36
CA GLU A 168 -1.92 32.66 62.61
C GLU A 168 -1.01 33.05 63.78
N GLU A 169 0.32 33.15 63.58
CA GLU A 169 1.23 33.60 64.65
C GLU A 169 0.99 35.07 65.05
N ALA A 170 0.58 35.93 64.12
CA ALA A 170 0.24 37.31 64.43
C ALA A 170 -1.09 37.43 65.19
N GLU A 171 -2.09 36.61 64.86
CA GLU A 171 -3.39 36.58 65.54
C GLU A 171 -3.25 36.01 66.97
N GLU A 172 -2.45 34.95 67.17
CA GLU A 172 -2.18 34.41 68.51
C GLU A 172 -1.38 35.40 69.39
N ALA A 173 -0.48 36.20 68.80
CA ALA A 173 0.26 37.22 69.55
C ALA A 173 -0.64 38.39 69.98
N GLU A 174 -1.59 38.80 69.14
CA GLU A 174 -2.56 39.86 69.45
C GLU A 174 -3.55 39.39 70.55
N GLU A 175 -4.05 38.16 70.47
CA GLU A 175 -4.91 37.59 71.55
C GLU A 175 -4.16 37.46 72.89
N ALA A 176 -2.86 37.14 72.87
CA ALA A 176 -2.05 37.06 74.08
C ALA A 176 -1.83 38.44 74.73
N GLU A 177 -1.62 39.49 73.92
CA GLU A 177 -1.46 40.86 74.41
C GLU A 177 -2.77 41.42 74.99
N GLU A 178 -3.92 41.14 74.35
CA GLU A 178 -5.24 41.53 74.89
C GLU A 178 -5.56 40.83 76.23
N LEU A 179 -5.15 39.57 76.40
CA LEU A 179 -5.32 38.84 77.65
C LEU A 179 -4.43 39.39 78.77
N GLU A 180 -3.19 39.79 78.47
CA GLU A 180 -2.28 40.40 79.45
C GLU A 180 -2.79 41.79 79.87
N GLU A 181 -3.29 42.61 78.95
CA GLU A 181 -3.93 43.88 79.30
C GLU A 181 -5.21 43.69 80.14
N ALA A 182 -6.00 42.65 79.87
CA ALA A 182 -7.19 42.33 80.65
C ALA A 182 -6.83 41.88 82.08
N GLU A 183 -5.79 41.06 82.25
CA GLU A 183 -5.30 40.66 83.58
C GLU A 183 -4.72 41.85 84.36
N GLU A 184 -3.99 42.77 83.70
CA GLU A 184 -3.50 44.00 84.36
C GLU A 184 -4.64 44.92 84.79
N LEU A 185 -5.73 45.01 84.01
CA LEU A 185 -6.92 45.79 84.38
C LEU A 185 -7.69 45.15 85.53
N GLU A 186 -7.78 43.81 85.58
CA GLU A 186 -8.42 43.09 86.69
C GLU A 186 -7.60 43.21 87.99
N GLU A 187 -6.26 43.13 87.92
CA GLU A 187 -5.39 43.41 89.08
C GLU A 187 -5.49 44.89 89.53
N ALA A 188 -5.66 45.83 88.61
CA ALA A 188 -5.87 47.24 88.95
C ALA A 188 -7.24 47.49 89.62
N GLU A 189 -8.29 46.81 89.18
CA GLU A 189 -9.63 46.85 89.81
C GLU A 189 -9.61 46.21 91.22
N GLU A 190 -8.91 45.08 91.40
CA GLU A 190 -8.74 44.45 92.73
C GLU A 190 -7.94 45.36 93.70
N LEU A 191 -6.98 46.13 93.20
CA LEU A 191 -6.21 47.08 94.03
C LEU A 191 -7.03 48.33 94.42
N GLU A 192 -7.97 48.79 93.59
CA GLU A 192 -8.90 49.86 93.98
C GLU A 192 -9.95 49.41 95.02
N GLU A 193 -10.39 48.15 95.01
CA GLU A 193 -11.29 47.63 96.05
C GLU A 193 -10.61 47.49 97.43
N VAL A 194 -9.28 47.35 97.47
CA VAL A 194 -8.51 47.26 98.73
C VAL A 194 -8.25 48.64 99.36
N GLU A 195 -8.26 49.73 98.60
CA GLU A 195 -8.14 51.09 99.14
C GLU A 195 -9.48 51.72 99.58
N ALA A 196 -10.61 51.05 99.35
CA ALA A 196 -11.96 51.53 99.71
C ALA A 196 -12.55 50.97 101.03
N PHE A 197 -11.73 50.32 101.88
CA PHE A 197 -12.12 49.84 103.23
C PHE A 197 -11.32 50.46 104.38
#